data_AF-A0A317SVD6-F1
#
_entry.id   AF-A0A317SVD6-F1
#
_cell.length_a   1.000
_cell.length_b   1.000
_cell.length_c   1.000
_cell.angle_alpha   90.00
_cell.angle_beta   90.00
_cell.angle_gamma   90.00
#
_symmetry.space_group_name_H-M   'P 1'
#
loop_
_entity.id
_entity.type
_entity.pdbx_description
1 polymer ?
#
loop_
_entity_poly.entity_id
_entity_poly.type
_entity_poly.pdbx_seq_one_letter_code
_entity_poly.pdbx_strand_id
1 'polypeptide(L)'
;PFIQIVLNATNSRTAALIITILVISTNIQNIMNCAQISSRVIWSFARDEGFIFSKYFRDVHPALKAPVRAIFAAWAIGAALVVLYLGSTSAFNALSSALVVMSHITYSTISTHPFPLPLVANLVISNTNRIFLLCKRSSPFPTNFPLGSLGWGVNTITVVYMVFTAVMFCLPGFIPVGGANMN
;
A
#
# COMPACT_ATOMS: atom_id res chain seq x y z
N PRO A 1 3.27 22.34 -10.90
CA PRO A 1 1.93 22.97 -10.85
C PRO A 1 1.42 23.36 -9.44
N PHE A 2 1.83 22.69 -8.35
CA PHE A 2 1.31 22.98 -7.01
C PHE A 2 1.56 24.42 -6.51
N ILE A 3 2.80 24.92 -6.62
CA ILE A 3 3.17 26.26 -6.13
C ILE A 3 2.37 27.36 -6.84
N GLN A 4 2.12 27.20 -8.15
CA GLN A 4 1.31 28.14 -8.92
C GLN A 4 -0.15 28.14 -8.49
N ILE A 5 -0.72 26.98 -8.13
CA ILE A 5 -2.09 26.88 -7.61
C ILE A 5 -2.19 27.62 -6.26
N VAL A 6 -1.22 27.39 -5.36
CA VAL A 6 -1.18 28.08 -4.06
C VAL A 6 -1.00 29.59 -4.24
N LEU A 7 -0.15 30.00 -5.18
CA LEU A 7 0.04 31.42 -5.49
C LEU A 7 -1.24 32.05 -6.04
N ASN A 8 -1.93 31.38 -6.96
CA ASN A 8 -3.19 31.85 -7.55
C ASN A 8 -4.32 31.92 -6.52
N ALA A 9 -4.36 30.99 -5.56
CA ALA A 9 -5.35 30.99 -4.48
C ALA A 9 -5.09 32.06 -3.42
N THR A 10 -3.83 32.35 -3.11
CA THR A 10 -3.45 33.23 -1.99
C THR A 10 -3.17 34.66 -2.43
N ASN A 11 -2.92 34.90 -3.72
CA ASN A 11 -2.55 36.19 -4.32
C ASN A 11 -1.37 36.91 -3.66
N SER A 12 -0.60 36.20 -2.83
CA SER A 12 0.51 36.72 -2.04
C SER A 12 1.70 35.77 -2.12
N ARG A 13 2.86 36.30 -2.54
CA ARG A 13 4.11 35.54 -2.69
C ARG A 13 4.60 35.01 -1.34
N THR A 14 4.48 35.79 -0.27
CA THR A 14 4.95 35.42 1.06
C THR A 14 4.12 34.28 1.65
N ALA A 15 2.78 34.37 1.53
CA ALA A 15 1.91 33.33 2.03
C ALA A 15 2.06 32.03 1.22
N ALA A 16 2.21 32.12 -0.11
CA ALA A 16 2.50 30.96 -0.94
C ALA A 16 3.83 30.28 -0.59
N LEU A 17 4.85 31.07 -0.24
CA LEU A 17 6.16 30.55 0.16
C LEU A 17 6.09 29.81 1.50
N ILE A 18 5.39 30.37 2.51
CA ILE A 18 5.20 29.72 3.81
C ILE A 18 4.45 28.39 3.65
N ILE A 19 3.35 28.38 2.90
CA ILE A 19 2.57 27.16 2.64
C ILE A 19 3.42 26.12 1.91
N THR A 20 4.23 26.54 0.93
CA THR A 20 5.12 25.63 0.19
C THR A 20 6.17 25.00 1.11
N ILE A 21 6.78 25.77 2.03
CA ILE A 21 7.75 25.23 3.00
C ILE A 21 7.09 24.20 3.92
N LEU A 22 5.87 24.47 4.40
CA LEU A 22 5.13 23.52 5.24
C LEU A 22 4.78 22.23 4.50
N VAL A 23 4.44 22.33 3.20
CA VAL A 23 4.20 21.14 2.38
C VAL A 23 5.50 20.37 2.15
N ILE A 24 6.62 21.04 1.91
CA ILE A 24 7.91 20.36 1.75
C ILE A 24 8.31 19.63 3.04
N SER A 25 8.15 20.26 4.21
CA SER A 25 8.51 19.62 5.49
C SER A 25 7.67 18.37 5.78
N THR A 26 6.36 18.43 5.51
CA THR A 26 5.47 17.26 5.66
C THR A 26 5.81 16.14 4.67
N ASN A 27 6.21 16.47 3.44
CA ASN A 27 6.66 15.46 2.46
C ASN A 27 7.95 14.75 2.90
N ILE A 28 8.92 15.48 3.47
CA ILE A 28 10.14 14.87 4.01
C ILE A 28 9.80 13.88 5.13
N GLN A 29 8.93 14.28 6.06
CA GLN A 29 8.49 13.40 7.15
C GLN A 29 7.76 12.15 6.61
N ASN A 30 6.92 12.31 5.58
CA ASN A 30 6.21 11.21 4.96
C ASN A 30 7.17 10.16 4.38
N ILE A 31 8.22 10.59 3.67
CA ILE A 31 9.24 9.69 3.10
C ILE A 31 9.92 8.86 4.20
N MET A 32 10.31 9.51 5.30
CA MET A 32 10.94 8.82 6.43
C MET A 32 10.00 7.80 7.08
N ASN A 33 8.73 8.17 7.26
CA ASN A 33 7.71 7.28 7.81
C ASN A 33 7.46 6.06 6.91
N CYS A 34 7.33 6.26 5.60
CA CYS A 34 7.15 5.16 4.65
C CYS A 34 8.32 4.18 4.70
N ALA A 35 9.57 4.67 4.70
CA ALA A 35 10.75 3.81 4.81
C ALA A 35 10.78 3.02 6.13
N GLN A 36 10.38 3.66 7.24
CA GLN A 36 10.33 3.01 8.55
C GLN A 36 9.24 1.93 8.63
N ILE A 37 8.05 2.18 8.08
CA ILE A 37 6.96 1.20 8.07
C ILE A 37 7.32 0.01 7.17
N SER A 38 7.78 0.26 5.95
CA SER A 38 8.15 -0.79 4.99
C SER A 38 9.24 -1.72 5.53
N SER A 39 10.27 -1.17 6.17
CA SER A 39 11.33 -1.98 6.78
C SER A 39 10.81 -2.88 7.92
N ARG A 40 9.85 -2.41 8.72
CA ARG A 40 9.19 -3.22 9.76
C ARG A 40 8.32 -4.33 9.16
N VAL A 41 7.63 -4.06 8.06
CA VAL A 41 6.84 -5.07 7.33
C VAL A 41 7.76 -6.17 6.80
N ILE A 42 8.84 -5.81 6.10
CA ILE A 42 9.83 -6.77 5.59
C ILE A 42 10.43 -7.59 6.73
N TRP A 43 10.82 -6.95 7.82
CA TRP A 43 11.35 -7.64 9.00
C TRP A 43 10.32 -8.60 9.62
N SER A 44 9.06 -8.20 9.75
CA SER A 44 8.00 -9.05 10.28
C SER A 44 7.74 -10.28 9.40
N PHE A 45 7.74 -10.11 8.07
CA PHE A 45 7.64 -11.21 7.11
C PHE A 45 8.87 -12.14 7.15
N ALA A 46 10.08 -11.58 7.32
CA ALA A 46 11.30 -12.38 7.46
C ALA A 46 11.34 -13.16 8.78
N ARG A 47 10.75 -12.63 9.85
CA ARG A 47 10.59 -13.35 11.13
C ARG A 47 9.71 -14.58 10.99
N ASP A 48 8.68 -14.48 10.16
CA ASP A 48 7.72 -15.56 9.88
C ASP A 48 8.23 -16.52 8.77
N GLU A 49 9.53 -16.46 8.45
CA GLU A 49 10.22 -17.27 7.43
C GLU A 49 9.66 -17.16 6.00
N GLY A 50 8.79 -16.19 5.74
CA GLY A 50 8.12 -16.00 4.45
C GLY A 50 8.86 -15.13 3.43
N PHE A 51 10.03 -14.58 3.79
CA PHE A 51 10.80 -13.69 2.92
C PHE A 51 12.02 -14.40 2.32
N ILE A 52 12.37 -14.06 1.07
CA ILE A 52 13.59 -14.56 0.42
C ILE A 52 14.81 -14.20 1.29
N PHE A 53 15.61 -15.19 1.67
CA PHE A 53 16.69 -15.04 2.66
C PHE A 53 16.21 -14.56 4.05
N SER A 54 15.15 -15.17 4.59
CA SER A 54 14.58 -14.87 5.91
C SER A 54 15.61 -14.74 7.03
N LYS A 55 16.62 -15.62 7.07
CA LYS A 55 17.72 -15.58 8.05
C LYS A 55 18.56 -14.30 7.98
N TYR A 56 18.71 -13.71 6.80
CA TYR A 56 19.49 -12.48 6.60
C TYR A 56 18.71 -11.23 7.03
N PHE A 57 17.42 -11.16 6.72
CA PHE A 57 16.56 -9.98 6.97
C PHE A 57 15.89 -9.96 8.35
N ARG A 58 15.87 -11.09 9.08
CA ARG A 58 15.33 -11.19 10.44
C ARG A 58 16.22 -10.53 11.51
N ASP A 59 17.49 -10.27 11.19
CA ASP A 59 18.48 -9.75 12.13
C ASP A 59 18.22 -8.27 12.50
N VAL A 60 18.23 -7.96 13.81
CA VAL A 60 17.99 -6.61 14.35
C VAL A 60 19.27 -6.11 14.99
N HIS A 61 19.72 -4.91 14.62
CA HIS A 61 20.94 -4.37 15.17
C HIS A 61 20.79 -4.09 16.68
N PRO A 62 21.65 -4.62 17.56
CA PRO A 62 21.48 -4.56 19.01
C PRO A 62 21.55 -3.14 19.58
N ALA A 63 22.43 -2.29 19.04
CA ALA A 63 22.56 -0.89 19.48
C ALA A 63 21.43 0.02 18.97
N LEU A 64 20.98 -0.19 17.73
CA LEU A 64 20.01 0.70 17.05
C LEU A 64 18.56 0.22 17.23
N LYS A 65 18.36 -1.02 17.72
CA LYS A 65 17.06 -1.71 17.85
C LYS A 65 16.20 -1.65 16.57
N ALA A 66 16.85 -1.57 15.41
CA ALA A 66 16.22 -1.41 14.11
C ALA A 66 16.75 -2.46 13.12
N PRO A 67 15.89 -2.98 12.21
CA PRO A 67 16.30 -3.94 11.19
C PRO A 67 17.00 -3.22 10.03
N VAL A 68 18.28 -2.86 10.22
CA VAL A 68 19.08 -2.07 9.26
C VAL A 68 19.10 -2.70 7.86
N ARG A 69 19.21 -4.02 7.77
CA ARG A 69 19.19 -4.75 6.49
C ARG A 69 17.86 -4.61 5.76
N ALA A 70 16.75 -4.65 6.49
CA ALA A 70 15.42 -4.44 5.91
C ALA A 70 15.20 -2.98 5.47
N ILE A 71 15.82 -2.01 6.17
CA ILE A 71 15.82 -0.60 5.76
C ILE A 71 16.52 -0.44 4.41
N PHE A 72 17.73 -1.01 4.24
CA PHE A 72 18.43 -0.96 2.95
C PHE A 72 17.64 -1.64 1.82
N ALA A 73 16.98 -2.77 2.10
CA ALA A 73 16.12 -3.41 1.11
C ALA A 73 14.93 -2.52 0.69
N ALA A 74 14.25 -1.88 1.65
CA ALA A 74 13.17 -0.96 1.35
C ALA A 74 13.64 0.24 0.50
N TRP A 75 14.81 0.80 0.81
CA TRP A 75 15.43 1.86 0.02
C TRP A 75 15.85 1.40 -1.37
N ALA A 76 16.40 0.19 -1.51
CA ALA A 76 16.80 -0.35 -2.81
C ALA A 76 15.59 -0.54 -3.75
N ILE A 77 14.47 -1.06 -3.22
CA ILE A 77 13.23 -1.20 -3.99
C ILE A 77 12.69 0.18 -4.38
N GLY A 78 12.68 1.15 -3.46
CA GLY A 78 12.29 2.53 -3.75
C GLY A 78 13.16 3.18 -4.83
N ALA A 79 14.48 3.00 -4.75
CA ALA A 79 15.42 3.52 -5.74
C ALA A 79 15.20 2.88 -7.11
N ALA A 80 14.94 1.57 -7.18
CA ALA A 80 14.62 0.88 -8.43
C ALA A 80 13.36 1.46 -9.11
N LEU A 81 12.33 1.80 -8.33
CA LEU A 81 11.12 2.46 -8.86
C LEU A 81 11.41 3.87 -9.38
N VAL A 82 12.29 4.63 -8.72
CA VAL A 82 12.72 5.96 -9.19
C VAL A 82 13.53 5.86 -10.49
N VAL A 83 14.42 4.88 -10.60
CA VAL A 83 15.16 4.62 -11.84
C VAL A 83 14.21 4.26 -12.98
N LEU A 84 13.17 3.49 -12.70
CA LEU A 84 12.15 3.14 -13.69
C LEU A 84 11.39 4.38 -14.18
N TYR A 85 11.07 5.33 -13.28
CA TYR A 85 10.47 6.61 -13.65
C TYR A 85 11.34 7.43 -14.60
N LEU A 86 12.68 7.41 -14.43
CA LEU A 86 13.61 8.07 -15.35
C LEU A 86 13.63 7.45 -16.75
N GLY A 87 13.41 6.13 -16.85
CA GLY A 87 13.35 5.42 -18.12
C GLY A 87 12.01 5.57 -18.84
N SER A 88 10.90 5.39 -18.11
CA SER A 88 9.55 5.52 -18.65
C SER A 88 8.57 5.95 -17.57
N THR A 89 8.00 7.14 -17.76
CA THR A 89 6.93 7.66 -16.89
C THR A 89 5.66 6.80 -16.98
N SER A 90 5.38 6.22 -18.15
CA SER A 90 4.23 5.33 -18.35
C SER A 90 4.37 4.01 -17.60
N ALA A 91 5.54 3.36 -17.66
CA ALA A 91 5.78 2.12 -16.94
C ALA A 91 5.70 2.33 -15.41
N PHE A 92 6.19 3.48 -14.93
CA PHE A 92 6.07 3.85 -13.52
C PHE A 92 4.61 4.08 -13.12
N ASN A 93 3.85 4.82 -13.93
CA ASN A 93 2.43 5.07 -13.67
C ASN A 93 1.63 3.76 -13.64
N ALA A 94 1.94 2.82 -14.54
CA ALA A 94 1.27 1.52 -14.56
C ALA A 94 1.56 0.68 -13.31
N LEU A 95 2.83 0.59 -12.93
CA LEU A 95 3.23 -0.08 -11.69
C LEU A 95 2.61 0.57 -10.45
N SER A 96 2.59 1.90 -10.38
CA SER A 96 1.98 2.63 -9.26
C SER A 96 0.49 2.33 -9.14
N SER A 97 -0.26 2.35 -10.23
CA SER A 97 -1.67 1.95 -10.25
C SER A 97 -1.86 0.50 -9.80
N ALA A 98 -1.03 -0.43 -10.27
CA ALA A 98 -1.10 -1.83 -9.84
C ALA A 98 -0.85 -2.00 -8.32
N LEU A 99 0.11 -1.27 -7.74
CA LEU A 99 0.37 -1.28 -6.30
C LEU A 99 -0.80 -0.72 -5.48
N VAL A 100 -1.44 0.33 -5.99
CA VAL A 100 -2.64 0.91 -5.37
C VAL A 100 -3.79 -0.10 -5.38
N VAL A 101 -4.02 -0.78 -6.51
CA VAL A 101 -5.03 -1.84 -6.60
C VAL A 101 -4.72 -3.00 -5.64
N MET A 102 -3.48 -3.46 -5.57
CA MET A 102 -3.05 -4.50 -4.62
C MET A 102 -3.29 -4.09 -3.15
N SER A 103 -3.06 -2.82 -2.84
CA SER A 103 -3.30 -2.27 -1.50
C SER A 103 -4.81 -2.24 -1.18
N HIS A 104 -5.65 -1.82 -2.13
CA HIS A 104 -7.10 -1.87 -1.99
C HIS A 104 -7.62 -3.29 -1.79
N ILE A 105 -7.09 -4.27 -2.52
CA ILE A 105 -7.44 -5.69 -2.34
C ILE A 105 -7.08 -6.13 -0.91
N THR A 106 -5.92 -5.76 -0.40
CA THR A 106 -5.49 -6.09 0.97
C THR A 106 -6.40 -5.48 2.03
N TYR A 107 -6.80 -4.21 1.87
CA TYR A 107 -7.78 -3.59 2.79
C TYR A 107 -9.16 -4.23 2.68
N SER A 108 -9.58 -4.61 1.48
CA SER A 108 -10.81 -5.35 1.26
C SER A 108 -10.76 -6.68 2.00
N THR A 109 -9.73 -7.51 1.83
CA THR A 109 -9.68 -8.85 2.47
C THR A 109 -9.68 -8.78 4.00
N ILE A 110 -9.07 -7.75 4.59
CA ILE A 110 -9.06 -7.53 6.04
C ILE A 110 -10.41 -7.02 6.55
N SER A 111 -11.09 -6.13 5.82
CA SER A 111 -12.45 -5.66 6.18
C SER A 111 -13.50 -6.77 6.07
N THR A 112 -13.28 -7.72 5.16
CA THR A 112 -14.27 -8.73 4.77
C THR A 112 -14.20 -9.98 5.64
N HIS A 113 -14.05 -9.80 6.97
CA HIS A 113 -14.02 -10.90 7.94
C HIS A 113 -15.30 -11.77 8.01
N PRO A 114 -16.33 -11.58 7.16
CA PRO A 114 -17.29 -12.64 6.93
C PRO A 114 -17.63 -12.95 5.46
N PHE A 115 -16.82 -12.59 4.44
CA PHE A 115 -17.01 -13.21 3.11
C PHE A 115 -16.08 -14.40 2.88
N PRO A 116 -16.58 -15.44 2.20
CA PRO A 116 -15.88 -16.71 1.99
C PRO A 116 -14.84 -16.65 0.86
N LEU A 117 -13.89 -15.72 0.88
CA LEU A 117 -12.66 -15.90 0.09
C LEU A 117 -11.80 -17.11 0.53
N PRO A 118 -11.76 -17.54 1.82
CA PRO A 118 -11.13 -18.82 2.15
C PRO A 118 -11.89 -20.04 1.61
N LEU A 119 -13.10 -19.90 1.04
CA LEU A 119 -13.84 -21.03 0.45
C LEU A 119 -13.33 -21.37 -0.95
N VAL A 120 -12.98 -20.39 -1.77
CA VAL A 120 -12.36 -20.64 -3.09
C VAL A 120 -10.93 -21.16 -2.92
N ALA A 121 -10.19 -20.66 -1.93
CA ALA A 121 -8.88 -21.20 -1.56
C ALA A 121 -8.96 -22.65 -1.01
N ASN A 122 -10.02 -22.99 -0.27
CA ASN A 122 -10.28 -24.37 0.18
C ASN A 122 -10.68 -25.33 -0.95
N LEU A 123 -11.28 -24.83 -2.03
CA LEU A 123 -11.65 -25.67 -3.18
C LEU A 123 -10.46 -25.97 -4.10
N VAL A 124 -9.48 -25.05 -4.18
CA VAL A 124 -8.24 -25.27 -4.96
C VAL A 124 -7.17 -26.03 -4.16
N ILE A 125 -7.19 -25.94 -2.83
CA ILE A 125 -6.22 -26.63 -1.96
C ILE A 125 -7.00 -27.59 -1.04
N SER A 126 -7.40 -28.75 -1.59
CA SER A 126 -8.30 -29.71 -0.94
C SER A 126 -7.77 -30.37 0.36
N ASN A 127 -6.65 -29.92 0.91
CA ASN A 127 -5.95 -30.59 2.02
C ASN A 127 -5.58 -29.70 3.21
N THR A 128 -6.18 -28.51 3.35
CA THR A 128 -5.79 -27.58 4.42
C THR A 128 -6.94 -27.15 5.34
N ASN A 129 -7.41 -28.12 6.14
CA ASN A 129 -8.19 -27.87 7.37
C ASN A 129 -7.49 -26.91 8.37
N ARG A 130 -6.22 -26.53 8.13
CA ARG A 130 -5.49 -25.56 8.94
C ARG A 130 -5.78 -24.09 8.59
N ILE A 131 -6.18 -23.75 7.37
CA ILE A 131 -6.40 -22.35 6.98
C ILE A 131 -7.70 -21.81 7.59
N PHE A 132 -8.74 -22.64 7.66
CA PHE A 132 -10.01 -22.24 8.28
C PHE A 132 -9.87 -21.95 9.79
N LEU A 133 -8.98 -22.68 10.48
CA LEU A 133 -8.67 -22.42 11.89
C LEU A 133 -7.80 -21.17 12.10
N LEU A 134 -6.97 -20.79 11.13
CA LEU A 134 -6.23 -19.53 11.14
C LEU A 134 -7.15 -18.32 10.90
N CYS A 135 -8.15 -18.45 10.02
CA CYS A 135 -9.17 -17.41 9.81
C CYS A 135 -10.13 -17.27 11.00
N LYS A 136 -10.45 -18.36 11.72
CA LYS A 136 -11.23 -18.30 12.97
C LYS A 136 -10.43 -17.70 14.14
N ARG A 137 -9.10 -17.62 14.01
CA ARG A 137 -8.16 -17.14 15.05
C ARG A 137 -7.34 -15.91 14.62
N SER A 138 -7.89 -15.10 13.73
CA SER A 138 -7.35 -13.78 13.41
C SER A 138 -8.56 -12.86 13.40
N SER A 139 -8.85 -12.10 14.45
CA SER A 139 -7.97 -11.09 15.01
C SER A 139 -7.63 -11.32 16.49
N PRO A 140 -6.35 -11.17 16.89
CA PRO A 140 -5.97 -10.97 18.29
C PRO A 140 -6.49 -9.64 18.88
N PHE A 141 -7.05 -8.78 18.03
CA PHE A 141 -7.53 -7.47 18.37
C PHE A 141 -9.06 -7.45 18.40
N PRO A 142 -9.68 -6.95 19.47
CA PRO A 142 -11.13 -6.74 19.50
C PRO A 142 -11.49 -5.81 18.34
N THR A 143 -12.47 -6.21 17.53
CA THR A 143 -13.07 -5.29 16.56
C THR A 143 -13.73 -4.17 17.36
N ASN A 144 -13.09 -3.01 17.43
CA ASN A 144 -13.53 -1.86 18.24
C ASN A 144 -14.90 -1.30 17.81
N PHE A 145 -15.46 -1.78 16.70
CA PHE A 145 -16.75 -1.37 16.16
C PHE A 145 -17.53 -2.57 15.59
N PRO A 146 -18.20 -3.39 16.44
CA PRO A 146 -19.08 -4.45 15.96
C PRO A 146 -20.41 -3.84 15.48
N LEU A 147 -20.49 -3.44 14.20
CA LEU A 147 -21.71 -2.85 13.61
C LEU A 147 -22.86 -3.86 13.36
N GLY A 148 -22.77 -5.08 13.89
CA GLY A 148 -23.82 -6.09 13.75
C GLY A 148 -24.25 -6.30 12.29
N SER A 149 -25.56 -6.26 12.03
CA SER A 149 -26.13 -6.44 10.70
C SER A 149 -25.79 -5.29 9.72
N LEU A 150 -25.59 -4.07 10.22
CA LEU A 150 -25.24 -2.90 9.42
C LEU A 150 -23.83 -3.04 8.79
N GLY A 151 -22.95 -3.80 9.44
CA GLY A 151 -21.61 -4.10 8.94
C GLY A 151 -21.60 -4.81 7.58
N TRP A 152 -22.63 -5.61 7.27
CA TRP A 152 -22.74 -6.29 5.98
C TRP A 152 -22.98 -5.32 4.82
N GLY A 153 -23.83 -4.32 5.01
CA GLY A 153 -24.11 -3.30 4.01
C GLY A 153 -22.88 -2.44 3.73
N VAL A 154 -22.25 -1.93 4.79
CA VAL A 154 -21.03 -1.10 4.69
C VAL A 154 -19.90 -1.87 4.00
N ASN A 155 -19.68 -3.13 4.38
CA ASN A 155 -18.64 -3.95 3.78
C ASN A 155 -18.91 -4.26 2.30
N THR A 156 -20.17 -4.48 1.92
CA THR A 156 -20.55 -4.68 0.51
C THR A 156 -20.30 -3.42 -0.32
N ILE A 157 -20.67 -2.26 0.20
CA ILE A 157 -20.40 -0.96 -0.46
C ILE A 157 -18.89 -0.76 -0.63
N THR A 158 -18.08 -1.10 0.38
CA THR A 158 -16.62 -1.03 0.29
C THR A 158 -16.09 -1.93 -0.82
N VAL A 159 -16.51 -3.19 -0.90
CA VAL A 159 -16.06 -4.12 -1.96
C VAL A 159 -16.43 -3.60 -3.35
N VAL A 160 -17.67 -3.15 -3.54
CA VAL A 160 -18.14 -2.60 -4.82
C VAL A 160 -17.32 -1.35 -5.20
N TYR A 161 -17.06 -0.47 -4.24
CA TYR A 161 -16.24 0.72 -4.45
C TYR A 161 -14.79 0.37 -4.82
N MET A 162 -14.18 -0.64 -4.18
CA MET A 162 -12.82 -1.08 -4.51
C MET A 162 -12.73 -1.70 -5.91
N VAL A 163 -13.75 -2.46 -6.33
CA VAL A 163 -13.82 -2.99 -7.70
C VAL A 163 -13.95 -1.84 -8.70
N PHE A 164 -14.82 -0.88 -8.41
CA PHE A 164 -14.99 0.31 -9.24
C PHE A 164 -13.68 1.11 -9.38
N THR A 165 -12.99 1.39 -8.27
CA THR A 165 -11.71 2.12 -8.32
C THR A 165 -10.63 1.32 -9.04
N ALA A 166 -10.57 -0.01 -8.86
CA ALA A 166 -9.62 -0.85 -9.58
C ALA A 166 -9.79 -0.76 -11.11
N VAL A 167 -11.04 -0.81 -11.60
CA VAL A 167 -11.33 -0.61 -13.03
C VAL A 167 -10.90 0.79 -13.49
N MET A 168 -11.21 1.82 -12.70
CA MET A 168 -10.83 3.19 -13.03
C MET A 168 -9.31 3.40 -13.07
N PHE A 169 -8.54 2.73 -12.21
CA PHE A 169 -7.07 2.81 -12.23
C PHE A 169 -6.45 2.16 -13.46
N CYS A 170 -7.12 1.18 -14.07
CA CYS A 170 -6.68 0.56 -15.34
C CYS A 170 -6.96 1.43 -16.57
N LEU A 171 -7.74 2.52 -16.44
CA LEU A 171 -8.02 3.43 -17.54
C LEU A 171 -6.90 4.49 -17.68
N PRO A 172 -6.55 4.91 -18.91
CA PRO A 172 -5.52 5.90 -19.15
C PRO A 172 -5.96 7.31 -18.71
N GLY A 173 -5.05 8.06 -18.07
CA GLY A 173 -5.33 9.37 -17.48
C GLY A 173 -5.37 10.55 -18.47
N PHE A 174 -5.08 10.34 -19.76
CA PHE A 174 -5.07 11.38 -20.78
C PHE A 174 -5.35 10.83 -22.19
N ILE A 175 -5.98 11.66 -23.02
CA ILE A 175 -6.32 11.41 -24.43
C ILE A 175 -5.42 12.33 -25.28
N PRO A 176 -4.89 11.91 -26.45
CA PRO A 176 -5.05 10.63 -27.14
C PRO A 176 -4.19 9.50 -26.55
N VAL A 177 -4.75 8.29 -26.56
CA VAL A 177 -4.12 7.07 -26.07
C VAL A 177 -3.24 6.45 -27.16
N GLY A 178 -1.99 6.17 -26.84
CA GLY A 178 -1.06 5.42 -27.69
C GLY A 178 -0.54 4.19 -26.94
N GLY A 179 0.15 3.26 -27.64
CA GLY A 179 0.69 2.04 -27.03
C GLY A 179 1.71 2.28 -25.90
N ALA A 180 2.31 3.47 -25.85
CA ALA A 180 3.22 3.89 -24.78
C ALA A 180 2.49 4.55 -23.59
N ASN A 181 1.18 4.84 -23.68
CA ASN A 181 0.41 5.63 -22.70
C ASN A 181 -0.75 4.84 -22.08
N MET A 182 -0.93 3.59 -22.51
CA MET A 182 -1.87 2.66 -21.90
C MET A 182 -1.26 2.15 -20.59
N ASN A 183 -2.08 2.13 -19.53
CA ASN A 183 -1.74 1.49 -18.26
C ASN A 183 -1.75 -0.03 -18.43
#